data_AF-A0A2N7PLD5-F1
#
_entry.id   AF-A0A2N7PLD5-F1
#
_cell.length_a   1.000
_cell.length_b   1.000
_cell.length_c   1.000
_cell.angle_alpha   90.00
_cell.angle_beta   90.00
_cell.angle_gamma   90.00
#
_symmetry.space_group_name_H-M   'P 1'
#
loop_
_entity.id
_entity.type
_entity.pdbx_description
1 polymer ?
#
loop_
_entity_poly.entity_id
_entity_poly.type
_entity_poly.pdbx_seq_one_letter_code
_entity_poly.pdbx_strand_id
1 'polypeptide(L)'
;GYLKAGKPICEKIKETPEITFSEEEVIIKPELCREKEEIEKEKEAKSLEIYETVTSFAPEVLEERTQENTLEDKVSHIRLKLDVPVGQISTIARIVNFLGNKFSECKIEITINVRDGEIGVLEYQDKIKEALTQSGIKILEEEKE
;
A
#
# COMPACT_ATOMS: atom_id res chain seq x y z
N GLY A 1 -10.12 24.86 10.01
CA GLY A 1 -9.49 25.19 11.31
C GLY A 1 -8.44 26.25 11.07
N TYR A 2 -7.66 26.59 12.10
CA TYR A 2 -6.66 27.68 12.00
C TYR A 2 -5.29 27.21 12.47
N LEU A 3 -4.23 27.87 12.00
CA LEU A 3 -2.89 27.64 12.49
C LEU A 3 -2.58 28.61 13.63
N LYS A 4 -2.31 28.10 14.83
CA LYS A 4 -1.80 28.89 15.96
C LYS A 4 -0.43 28.36 16.36
N ALA A 5 0.59 29.19 16.23
CA ALA A 5 1.98 28.82 16.52
C ALA A 5 2.43 27.52 15.79
N GLY A 6 2.03 27.36 14.54
CA GLY A 6 2.37 26.19 13.71
C GLY A 6 1.60 24.91 14.05
N LYS A 7 0.62 24.95 14.97
CA LYS A 7 -0.24 23.81 15.29
C LYS A 7 -1.67 24.04 14.77
N PRO A 8 -2.29 23.03 14.12
CA PRO A 8 -3.66 23.14 13.66
C PRO A 8 -4.63 23.08 14.85
N ILE A 9 -5.53 24.06 14.93
CA ILE A 9 -6.64 24.12 15.89
C ILE A 9 -7.93 23.79 15.14
N CYS A 10 -8.69 22.83 15.69
CA CYS A 10 -9.96 22.39 15.15
C CYS A 10 -11.11 23.16 15.81
N GLU A 11 -11.83 23.97 15.04
CA GLU A 11 -12.91 24.83 15.58
C GLU A 11 -14.29 24.52 14.97
N LYS A 12 -14.35 24.03 13.73
CA LYS A 12 -15.59 23.82 12.97
C LYS A 12 -15.81 22.36 12.54
N ILE A 13 -15.62 21.39 13.44
CA ILE A 13 -15.85 19.97 13.14
C ILE A 13 -17.34 19.66 13.35
N LYS A 14 -17.96 18.91 12.43
CA LYS A 14 -19.38 18.51 12.45
C LYS A 14 -20.39 19.65 12.16
N GLU A 15 -19.90 20.79 11.68
CA GLU A 15 -20.70 21.90 11.18
C GLU A 15 -20.34 22.16 9.71
N THR A 16 -21.27 22.72 8.93
CA THR A 16 -20.96 23.20 7.57
C THR A 16 -20.27 24.56 7.70
N PRO A 17 -18.96 24.68 7.43
CA PRO A 17 -18.28 25.95 7.60
C PRO A 17 -18.63 26.89 6.44
N GLU A 18 -18.83 28.17 6.74
CA GLU A 18 -18.68 29.20 5.72
C GLU A 18 -17.19 29.37 5.41
N ILE A 19 -16.80 29.02 4.18
CA ILE A 19 -15.41 29.03 3.74
C ILE A 19 -15.09 30.45 3.24
N THR A 20 -14.37 31.21 4.06
CA THR A 20 -13.89 32.55 3.71
C THR A 20 -12.37 32.52 3.69
N PHE A 21 -11.81 31.90 2.64
CA PHE A 21 -10.39 31.62 2.47
C PHE A 21 -9.51 32.81 2.88
N SER A 22 -9.10 32.81 4.14
CA SER A 22 -8.13 33.74 4.70
C SER A 22 -6.79 33.02 4.83
N GLU A 23 -5.68 33.77 4.84
CA GLU A 23 -4.33 33.20 4.84
C GLU A 23 -4.03 32.30 6.06
N GLU A 24 -4.88 32.36 7.09
CA GLU A 24 -4.73 31.61 8.34
C GLU A 24 -5.65 30.38 8.44
N GLU A 25 -6.54 30.17 7.45
CA GLU A 25 -7.44 29.01 7.40
C GLU A 25 -6.77 27.78 6.78
N VAL A 26 -6.96 26.63 7.43
CA VAL A 26 -6.47 25.33 6.95
C VAL A 26 -7.58 24.28 6.91
N ILE A 27 -7.58 23.48 5.84
CA ILE A 27 -8.44 22.30 5.70
C ILE A 27 -7.78 21.15 6.48
N ILE A 28 -8.43 20.70 7.54
CA ILE A 28 -7.93 19.64 8.42
C ILE A 28 -8.81 18.42 8.23
N LYS A 29 -8.19 17.27 7.99
CA LYS A 29 -8.86 15.97 7.96
C LYS A 29 -9.56 15.71 9.30
N PRO A 30 -10.85 15.38 9.34
CA PRO A 30 -11.60 15.20 10.60
C PRO A 30 -10.95 14.21 11.57
N GLU A 31 -10.23 13.23 11.04
CA GLU A 31 -9.52 12.19 11.80
C GLU A 31 -8.37 12.76 12.65
N LEU A 32 -7.79 13.90 12.25
CA LEU A 32 -6.72 14.58 13.00
C LEU A 32 -7.24 15.38 14.21
N CYS A 33 -8.56 15.56 14.27
CA CYS A 33 -9.21 16.32 15.32
C CYS A 33 -9.92 15.46 16.37
N ARG A 34 -9.91 14.12 16.21
CA ARG A 34 -10.46 13.16 17.18
C ARG A 34 -9.39 12.79 18.20
N GLU A 35 -9.76 12.64 19.46
CA GLU A 35 -8.85 12.15 20.50
C GLU A 35 -8.50 10.67 20.27
N LYS A 36 -7.31 10.24 20.70
CA LYS A 36 -6.77 8.90 20.39
C LYS A 36 -7.68 7.75 20.86
N GLU A 37 -8.44 7.95 21.93
CA GLU A 37 -9.40 6.95 22.46
C GLU A 37 -10.61 6.70 21.55
N GLU A 38 -11.02 7.67 20.71
CA GLU A 38 -12.13 7.49 19.76
C GLU A 38 -11.70 6.71 18.52
N ILE A 39 -10.43 6.81 18.12
CA ILE A 39 -9.86 6.12 16.95
C ILE A 39 -9.76 4.61 17.20
N GLU A 40 -9.51 4.19 18.44
CA GLU A 40 -9.40 2.77 18.80
C GLU A 40 -10.76 2.07 18.78
N LYS A 41 -11.81 2.74 19.28
CA LYS A 41 -13.19 2.20 19.29
C LYS A 41 -13.78 2.03 17.88
N GLU A 42 -13.46 2.92 16.95
CA GLU A 42 -13.94 2.84 15.56
C GLU A 42 -13.20 1.76 14.74
N LYS A 43 -11.94 1.46 15.09
CA LYS A 43 -11.18 0.35 14.48
C LYS A 43 -11.74 -1.02 14.84
N GLU A 44 -12.16 -1.22 16.10
CA GLU A 44 -12.82 -2.47 16.52
C GLU A 44 -14.19 -2.66 15.85
N ALA A 45 -14.97 -1.59 15.68
CA ALA A 45 -16.27 -1.66 14.98
C ALA A 45 -16.11 -2.01 13.49
N LYS A 46 -15.11 -1.43 12.80
CA LYS A 46 -14.86 -1.68 11.37
C LYS A 46 -14.29 -3.07 11.10
N SER A 47 -13.60 -3.69 12.05
CA SER A 47 -13.13 -5.07 11.91
C SER A 47 -14.27 -6.11 11.92
N LEU A 48 -15.43 -5.77 12.49
CA LEU A 48 -16.60 -6.65 12.49
C LEU A 48 -17.40 -6.57 11.19
N GLU A 49 -17.45 -5.44 10.49
CA GLU A 49 -18.22 -5.35 9.24
C GLU A 49 -17.53 -6.04 8.03
N ILE A 50 -16.23 -6.33 8.11
CA ILE A 50 -15.47 -6.95 7.02
C ILE A 50 -15.70 -8.47 6.96
N TYR A 51 -16.12 -9.13 8.06
CA TYR A 51 -16.28 -10.59 8.06
C TYR A 51 -17.54 -11.07 7.33
N GLU A 52 -18.57 -10.24 7.15
CA GLU A 52 -19.85 -10.67 6.57
C GLU A 52 -19.86 -10.70 5.02
N THR A 53 -18.89 -10.07 4.35
CA THR A 53 -18.93 -9.92 2.88
C THR A 53 -18.07 -10.93 2.11
N VAL A 54 -17.23 -11.74 2.78
CA VAL A 54 -16.27 -12.64 2.09
C VAL A 54 -16.77 -14.09 1.96
N THR A 55 -17.94 -14.42 2.50
CA THR A 55 -18.45 -15.82 2.57
C THR A 55 -19.30 -16.24 1.36
N SER A 56 -18.85 -15.94 0.14
CA SER A 56 -19.44 -16.56 -1.06
C SER A 56 -18.42 -16.56 -2.18
N PHE A 57 -17.58 -17.59 -2.24
CA PHE A 57 -16.99 -18.21 -3.44
C PHE A 57 -15.83 -19.13 -3.03
N ALA A 58 -16.11 -20.36 -2.62
CA ALA A 58 -15.30 -21.56 -2.92
C ALA A 58 -15.97 -22.82 -2.33
N PRO A 59 -15.96 -23.98 -3.03
CA PRO A 59 -16.60 -25.20 -2.57
C PRO A 59 -15.75 -25.96 -1.53
N GLU A 60 -16.48 -26.72 -0.71
CA GLU A 60 -16.02 -27.64 0.35
C GLU A 60 -15.01 -28.68 -0.14
N VAL A 61 -13.95 -28.86 0.64
CA VAL A 61 -13.47 -30.19 1.01
C VAL A 61 -13.21 -30.16 2.52
N LEU A 62 -14.09 -30.83 3.27
CA LEU A 62 -13.83 -31.24 4.64
C LEU A 62 -12.62 -32.16 4.65
N GLU A 63 -11.67 -31.95 5.55
CA GLU A 63 -11.06 -33.07 6.26
C GLU A 63 -10.59 -32.66 7.67
N GLU A 64 -11.20 -33.36 8.61
CA GLU A 64 -10.98 -33.68 10.02
C GLU A 64 -9.89 -32.94 10.83
N ARG A 65 -10.37 -32.42 11.97
CA ARG A 65 -9.57 -31.91 13.09
C ARG A 65 -8.82 -33.04 13.78
N THR A 66 -7.54 -33.19 13.49
CA THR A 66 -6.59 -33.81 14.43
C THR A 66 -5.95 -32.71 15.29
N GLN A 67 -6.14 -32.81 16.60
CA GLN A 67 -5.32 -32.06 17.57
C GLN A 67 -3.92 -32.65 17.55
N GLU A 68 -3.06 -32.09 16.70
CA GLU A 68 -1.62 -32.31 16.76
C GLU A 68 -0.96 -31.07 17.36
N ASN A 69 -0.05 -31.29 18.31
CA ASN A 69 0.92 -30.31 18.75
C ASN A 69 1.74 -29.87 17.54
N THR A 70 1.23 -28.91 16.79
CA THR A 70 1.95 -28.32 15.67
C THR A 70 2.94 -27.34 16.28
N LEU A 71 4.21 -27.76 16.35
CA LEU A 71 5.30 -26.82 16.16
C LEU A 71 4.88 -25.98 14.96
N GLU A 72 4.51 -24.72 15.18
CA GLU A 72 4.02 -23.86 14.12
C GLU A 72 4.99 -23.98 12.93
N ASP A 73 4.54 -24.54 11.82
CA ASP A 73 5.35 -24.71 10.63
C ASP A 73 5.66 -23.31 10.07
N LYS A 74 6.76 -22.74 10.55
CA LYS A 74 7.20 -21.40 10.20
C LYS A 74 7.96 -21.46 8.89
N VAL A 75 7.49 -20.67 7.92
CA VAL A 75 8.20 -20.47 6.66
C VAL A 75 9.29 -19.43 6.86
N SER A 76 10.55 -19.87 6.89
CA SER A 76 11.72 -19.02 7.14
C SER A 76 12.35 -18.44 5.87
N HIS A 77 12.06 -19.00 4.70
CA HIS A 77 12.56 -18.54 3.41
C HIS A 77 11.52 -18.78 2.31
N ILE A 78 11.34 -17.79 1.43
CA ILE A 78 10.42 -17.87 0.29
C ILE A 78 11.06 -17.19 -0.91
N ARG A 79 10.97 -17.83 -2.08
CA ARG A 79 11.29 -17.23 -3.38
C ARG A 79 10.10 -17.39 -4.31
N LEU A 80 9.54 -16.28 -4.76
CA LEU A 80 8.38 -16.26 -5.66
C LEU A 80 8.79 -15.70 -7.03
N LYS A 81 8.50 -16.45 -8.11
CA LYS A 81 8.56 -15.95 -9.49
C LYS A 81 7.12 -15.77 -9.96
N LEU A 82 6.70 -14.52 -10.12
CA LEU A 82 5.31 -14.17 -10.40
C LEU A 82 5.17 -13.70 -11.85
N ASP A 83 4.12 -14.15 -12.52
CA ASP A 83 3.62 -13.54 -13.75
C ASP A 83 2.49 -12.58 -13.37
N VAL A 84 2.72 -11.28 -13.55
CA VAL A 84 1.89 -10.22 -12.96
C VAL A 84 1.21 -9.43 -14.08
N PRO A 85 -0.13 -9.40 -14.14
CA PRO A 85 -0.84 -8.58 -15.10
C PRO A 85 -0.54 -7.09 -14.95
N VAL A 86 -0.53 -6.38 -16.07
CA VAL A 86 -0.40 -4.92 -16.08
C VAL A 86 -1.51 -4.31 -15.22
N GLY A 87 -1.12 -3.44 -14.28
CA GLY A 87 -2.03 -2.80 -13.33
C GLY A 87 -2.10 -3.45 -11.94
N GLN A 88 -1.60 -4.69 -11.77
CA GLN A 88 -1.57 -5.38 -10.47
C GLN A 88 -0.28 -5.16 -9.66
N ILE A 89 0.62 -4.28 -10.12
CA ILE A 89 1.88 -3.98 -9.42
C ILE A 89 1.63 -3.41 -8.01
N SER A 90 0.54 -2.67 -7.81
CA SER A 90 0.16 -2.16 -6.48
C SER A 90 -0.17 -3.29 -5.50
N THR A 91 -0.76 -4.39 -5.99
CA THR A 91 -1.02 -5.60 -5.19
C THR A 91 0.30 -6.26 -4.76
N ILE A 92 1.27 -6.36 -5.67
CA ILE A 92 2.60 -6.88 -5.34
C ILE A 92 3.30 -6.00 -4.30
N ALA A 93 3.23 -4.68 -4.44
CA ALA A 93 3.79 -3.76 -3.46
C ALA A 93 3.21 -3.96 -2.05
N ARG A 94 1.90 -4.24 -1.94
CA ARG A 94 1.26 -4.56 -0.65
C ARG A 94 1.77 -5.87 -0.07
N ILE A 95 1.93 -6.91 -0.89
CA ILE A 95 2.44 -8.22 -0.47
C ILE A 95 3.90 -8.10 -0.01
N VAL A 96 4.73 -7.41 -0.79
CA VAL A 96 6.12 -7.12 -0.43
C VAL A 96 6.21 -6.38 0.91
N ASN A 97 5.37 -5.37 1.14
CA ASN A 97 5.34 -4.67 2.42
C ASN A 97 4.96 -5.60 3.58
N PHE A 98 3.97 -6.47 3.37
CA PHE A 98 3.61 -7.48 4.36
C PHE A 98 4.78 -8.43 4.68
N LEU A 99 5.46 -8.94 3.65
CA LEU A 99 6.64 -9.81 3.80
C LEU A 99 7.81 -9.06 4.47
N GLY A 100 8.06 -7.81 4.12
CA GLY A 100 9.11 -6.98 4.73
C GLY A 100 8.92 -6.77 6.24
N ASN A 101 7.69 -6.86 6.74
CA ASN A 101 7.42 -6.82 8.19
C ASN A 101 7.62 -8.17 8.91
N LYS A 102 7.82 -9.27 8.16
CA LYS A 102 7.95 -10.64 8.69
C LYS A 102 9.35 -11.23 8.48
N PHE A 103 10.07 -10.77 7.45
CA PHE A 103 11.41 -11.24 7.10
C PHE A 103 12.44 -10.13 7.33
N SER A 104 13.63 -10.48 7.84
CA SER A 104 14.71 -9.52 8.09
C SER A 104 15.33 -8.95 6.81
N GLU A 105 15.21 -9.68 5.70
CA GLU A 105 15.67 -9.28 4.38
C GLU A 105 14.60 -9.60 3.35
N CYS A 106 14.28 -8.63 2.51
CA CYS A 106 13.37 -8.79 1.39
C CYS A 106 13.98 -8.13 0.15
N LYS A 107 14.46 -8.97 -0.79
CA LYS A 107 15.02 -8.51 -2.07
C LYS A 107 13.97 -8.68 -3.16
N ILE A 108 13.78 -7.63 -3.96
CA ILE A 108 12.82 -7.60 -5.07
C ILE A 108 13.61 -7.49 -6.37
N GLU A 109 13.28 -8.34 -7.34
CA GLU A 109 13.83 -8.32 -8.68
C GLU A 109 12.66 -8.12 -9.66
N ILE A 110 12.75 -7.08 -10.51
CA ILE A 110 11.69 -6.72 -11.48
C ILE A 110 12.30 -6.74 -12.88
N THR A 111 11.64 -7.43 -13.80
CA THR A 111 11.95 -7.40 -15.22
C THR A 111 10.78 -6.76 -15.96
N ILE A 112 11.06 -5.70 -16.73
CA ILE A 112 10.06 -5.02 -17.55
C ILE A 112 10.30 -5.43 -19.00
N ASN A 113 9.35 -6.17 -19.57
CA ASN A 113 9.37 -6.54 -20.98
C ASN A 113 8.30 -5.73 -21.71
N VAL A 114 8.72 -4.88 -22.64
CA VAL A 114 7.84 -4.12 -23.53
C VAL A 114 8.06 -4.59 -24.95
N ARG A 115 6.98 -4.82 -25.69
CA ARG A 115 6.97 -5.29 -27.09
C ARG A 115 5.90 -4.51 -27.85
N ASP A 116 5.95 -4.57 -29.18
CA ASP A 116 4.93 -4.01 -30.05
C ASP A 116 4.71 -2.48 -29.85
N GLY A 117 5.81 -1.74 -29.71
CA GLY A 117 5.81 -0.29 -29.57
C GLY A 117 7.18 0.31 -29.84
N GLU A 118 7.25 1.64 -29.92
CA GLU A 118 8.49 2.38 -30.14
C GLU A 118 8.59 3.56 -29.19
N ILE A 119 9.82 3.90 -28.81
CA ILE A 119 10.15 5.08 -28.02
C ILE A 119 11.42 5.71 -28.60
N GLY A 120 11.44 7.03 -28.72
CA GLY A 120 12.63 7.73 -29.20
C GLY A 120 13.81 7.50 -28.25
N VAL A 121 15.03 7.36 -28.79
CA VAL A 121 16.23 7.10 -27.97
C VAL A 121 16.42 8.18 -26.90
N LEU A 122 16.26 9.47 -27.27
CA LEU A 122 16.36 10.58 -26.33
C LEU A 122 15.25 10.52 -25.27
N GLU A 123 14.02 10.22 -25.67
CA GLU A 123 12.90 10.08 -24.75
C GLU A 123 13.13 8.95 -23.75
N TYR A 124 13.70 7.82 -24.19
CA TYR A 124 14.08 6.73 -23.30
C TYR A 124 15.18 7.15 -22.29
N GLN A 125 16.22 7.87 -22.74
CA GLN A 125 17.27 8.36 -21.84
C GLN A 125 16.71 9.36 -20.82
N ASP A 126 16.00 10.38 -21.30
CA ASP A 126 15.58 11.52 -20.49
C ASP A 126 14.39 11.17 -19.60
N LYS A 127 13.42 10.38 -20.08
CA LYS A 127 12.23 10.05 -19.28
C LYS A 127 12.41 8.77 -18.47
N ILE A 128 12.98 7.73 -19.05
CA ILE A 128 13.03 6.41 -18.40
C ILE A 128 14.29 6.26 -17.57
N LYS A 129 15.49 6.44 -18.15
CA LYS A 129 16.74 6.28 -17.38
C LYS A 129 16.88 7.32 -16.29
N GLU A 130 16.50 8.57 -16.56
CA GLU A 130 16.57 9.62 -15.54
C GLU A 130 15.63 9.32 -14.36
N ALA A 131 14.37 8.95 -14.62
CA ALA A 131 13.42 8.63 -13.55
C ALA A 131 13.86 7.44 -12.68
N LEU A 132 14.41 6.39 -13.29
CA LEU A 132 14.99 5.25 -12.57
C LEU A 132 16.16 5.70 -11.68
N THR A 133 17.07 6.52 -12.24
CA THR A 133 18.25 7.02 -11.52
C THR A 133 17.85 7.92 -10.35
N GLN A 134 16.92 8.86 -10.56
CA GLN A 134 16.39 9.73 -9.51
C GLN A 134 15.70 8.95 -8.39
N SER A 135 15.10 7.81 -8.72
CA SER A 135 14.46 6.90 -7.76
C SER A 135 15.45 5.93 -7.09
N GLY A 136 16.76 6.01 -7.41
CA GLY A 136 17.79 5.11 -6.89
C GLY A 136 17.70 3.68 -7.41
N ILE A 137 16.93 3.44 -8.48
CA ILE A 137 16.73 2.13 -9.09
C ILE A 137 17.87 1.90 -10.09
N LYS A 138 18.65 0.84 -9.84
CA LYS A 138 19.77 0.46 -10.70
C LYS A 138 19.29 -0.50 -11.79
N ILE A 139 19.64 -0.21 -13.03
CA ILE A 139 19.48 -1.15 -14.14
C ILE A 139 20.59 -2.18 -14.03
N LEU A 140 20.21 -3.44 -13.80
CA LEU A 140 21.16 -4.57 -13.71
C LEU A 140 21.51 -5.11 -15.10
N GLU A 141 20.55 -5.10 -16.01
CA GLU A 141 20.64 -5.63 -17.37
C GLU A 141 19.71 -4.82 -18.29
N GLU A 142 20.16 -4.55 -19.52
CA GLU A 142 19.43 -3.78 -20.53
C GLU A 142 19.69 -4.40 -21.90
N GLU A 143 18.65 -4.93 -22.53
CA GLU A 143 18.67 -5.44 -23.91
C GLU A 143 17.71 -4.62 -24.76
N LYS A 144 18.12 -4.25 -25.98
CA LYS A 144 17.31 -3.51 -26.95
C LYS A 144 17.43 -4.20 -28.29
N GLU A 145 16.30 -4.42 -28.94
CA GLU A 145 16.20 -4.94 -30.32
C GLU A 145 15.96 -3.79 -31.31
#